data_AF-A0A330GAI2-F1
#
_entry.id   AF-A0A330GAI2-F1
#
_cell.length_a   1.000
_cell.length_b   1.000
_cell.length_c   1.000
_cell.angle_alpha   90.00
_cell.angle_beta   90.00
_cell.angle_gamma   90.00
#
_symmetry.space_group_name_H-M   'P 1'
#
loop_
_entity.id
_entity.type
_entity.pdbx_description
1 polymer ?
#
loop_
_entity_poly.entity_id
_entity_poly.type
_entity_poly.pdbx_seq_one_letter_code
_entity_poly.pdbx_strand_id
1 'polypeptide(L)' 'MNEIIFTGFGVDIIKRDGEYFIRYDTGTIAMIEKESKITPEEALKAQKSENDAYEVIMATQTRERENKHFFS' A
#
# COMPACT_ATOMS: atom_id res chain seq x y z
N MET A 1 -2.01 -16.88 7.20
CA MET A 1 -0.55 -16.97 6.93
C MET A 1 -0.14 -15.68 6.25
N ASN A 2 0.89 -14.99 6.74
CA ASN A 2 1.41 -13.78 6.10
C ASN A 2 2.43 -14.18 5.04
N GLU A 3 2.15 -13.83 3.80
CA GLU A 3 3.05 -14.07 2.68
C GLU A 3 3.39 -12.73 2.03
N ILE A 4 4.68 -12.43 1.91
CA ILE A 4 5.14 -11.33 1.05
C ILE A 4 5.18 -11.88 -0.37
N ILE A 5 4.30 -11.36 -1.23
CA ILE A 5 4.18 -11.83 -2.62
C ILE A 5 5.01 -10.98 -3.60
N PHE A 6 5.44 -9.79 -3.16
CA PHE A 6 6.31 -8.92 -3.94
C PHE A 6 7.08 -7.95 -3.03
N THR A 7 8.35 -7.71 -3.36
CA THR A 7 9.19 -6.65 -2.78
C THR A 7 9.93 -5.97 -3.92
N GLY A 8 9.73 -4.66 -4.07
CA GLY A 8 10.33 -3.88 -5.14
C GLY A 8 9.73 -2.49 -5.21
N PHE A 9 10.35 -1.57 -5.94
CA PHE A 9 9.81 -0.22 -6.17
C PHE A 9 9.53 0.58 -4.88
N GLY A 10 10.22 0.27 -3.79
CA GLY A 10 10.00 0.90 -2.48
C GLY A 10 8.76 0.40 -1.73
N VAL A 11 8.17 -0.73 -2.16
CA VAL A 11 6.98 -1.31 -1.53
C VAL A 11 7.10 -2.82 -1.30
N ASP A 12 6.40 -3.32 -0.30
CA ASP A 12 6.06 -4.73 -0.16
C ASP A 12 4.57 -4.93 -0.41
N ILE A 13 4.22 -5.99 -1.13
CA ILE A 13 2.84 -6.48 -1.25
C ILE A 13 2.70 -7.73 -0.38
N ILE A 14 1.78 -7.67 0.56
CA ILE A 14 1.56 -8.71 1.57
C ILE A 14 0.16 -9.29 1.36
N LYS A 15 0.07 -10.63 1.34
CA LYS A 15 -1.19 -11.36 1.36
C LYS A 15 -1.42 -11.94 2.75
N ARG A 16 -2.54 -11.59 3.38
CA ARG A 16 -2.96 -12.06 4.71
C ARG A 16 -4.43 -12.42 4.68
N ASP A 17 -4.73 -13.68 4.96
CA ASP A 17 -6.10 -14.19 5.10
C ASP A 17 -7.02 -13.89 3.90
N GLY A 18 -6.45 -13.94 2.69
CA GLY A 18 -7.15 -13.67 1.42
C GLY A 18 -7.18 -12.19 1.02
N GLU A 19 -6.70 -11.30 1.88
CA GLU A 19 -6.65 -9.86 1.64
C GLU A 19 -5.24 -9.40 1.24
N TYR A 20 -5.17 -8.25 0.57
CA TYR A 20 -3.93 -7.67 0.08
C TYR A 20 -3.63 -6.37 0.82
N PHE A 21 -2.35 -6.18 1.13
CA PHE A 21 -1.83 -5.00 1.80
C PHE A 21 -0.61 -4.49 1.05
N ILE A 22 -0.46 -3.18 1.00
CA ILE A 22 0.77 -2.51 0.57
C ILE A 22 1.47 -1.95 1.80
N ARG A 23 2.77 -2.23 1.90
CA ARG A 23 3.64 -1.63 2.91
C ARG A 23 4.70 -0.77 2.23
N TYR A 24 4.88 0.45 2.72
CA TYR A 24 5.84 1.41 2.16
C TYR A 24 6.37 2.35 3.24
N ASP A 25 7.58 2.88 3.03
CA ASP A 25 8.12 3.97 3.85
C ASP A 25 7.45 5.29 3.47
N THR A 26 7.05 6.08 4.47
CA THR A 26 6.42 7.38 4.28
C THR A 26 7.42 8.52 4.00
N GLY A 27 8.72 8.23 4.00
CA GLY A 27 9.79 9.19 3.71
C GLY A 27 9.96 10.25 4.80
N THR A 28 9.49 9.99 6.02
CA THR A 28 9.64 10.93 7.13
C THR A 28 10.97 10.73 7.87
N ILE A 29 11.38 11.70 8.70
CA ILE A 29 12.64 11.64 9.48
C ILE A 29 12.65 10.40 10.41
N ALA A 30 11.47 9.96 10.85
CA ALA A 30 11.30 8.65 11.45
C ALA A 30 10.96 7.63 10.35
N MET A 31 11.61 6.46 10.35
CA MET A 31 11.18 5.31 9.54
C MET A 31 9.82 4.83 10.04
N ILE A 32 8.76 5.44 9.50
CA ILE A 32 7.38 5.04 9.75
C ILE A 32 6.96 4.22 8.53
N GLU A 33 7.04 2.90 8.70
CA GLU A 33 6.43 1.96 7.77
C GLU A 33 4.92 2.07 7.87
N LYS A 34 4.26 2.27 6.73
CA LYS A 34 2.82 2.31 6.64
C LYS A 34 2.31 1.08 5.90
N GLU A 35 1.41 0.34 6.53
CA GLU A 35 0.68 -0.78 5.94
C GLU A 35 -0.77 -0.33 5.70
N SER A 36 -1.25 -0.51 4.48
CA SER A 36 -2.62 -0.16 4.09
C SER A 36 -3.23 -1.29 3.27
N LYS A 37 -4.53 -1.54 3.47
CA LYS A 37 -5.28 -2.52 2.69
C LYS A 37 -5.53 -2.00 1.27
N ILE A 38 -5.36 -2.87 0.28
CA ILE A 38 -5.55 -2.58 -1.15
C ILE A 38 -6.41 -3.63 -1.83
N THR A 39 -6.93 -3.33 -3.02
CA THR A 39 -7.65 -4.34 -3.81
C THR A 39 -6.68 -5.31 -4.49
N PRO A 40 -7.15 -6.49 -4.95
CA PRO A 40 -6.35 -7.38 -5.78
C PRO A 40 -5.85 -6.73 -7.07
N GLU A 41 -6.63 -5.83 -7.69
CA GLU A 41 -6.19 -5.13 -8.91
C GLU A 41 -5.07 -4.15 -8.61
N GLU A 42 -5.13 -3.47 -7.48
CA GLU A 42 -4.08 -2.57 -7.01
C GLU A 42 -2.80 -3.33 -6.66
N ALA A 43 -2.94 -4.52 -6.07
CA ALA A 43 -1.81 -5.40 -5.80
C ALA A 43 -1.11 -5.81 -7.10
N LEU A 44 -1.87 -6.15 -8.15
CA LEU A 44 -1.33 -6.45 -9.47
C LEU A 44 -0.73 -5.22 -10.15
N LYS A 45 -1.34 -4.05 -9.97
CA LYS A 45 -0.83 -2.78 -10.54
C LYS A 45 0.52 -2.42 -9.92
N ALA A 46 0.62 -2.42 -8.60
CA ALA A 46 1.86 -2.04 -7.90
C ALA A 46 3.07 -2.93 -8.24
N GLN A 47 2.84 -4.15 -8.74
CA GLN A 47 3.90 -5.06 -9.19
C GLN A 47 4.45 -4.74 -10.59
N LYS A 48 3.83 -3.83 -11.36
CA LYS A 48 4.19 -3.59 -12.77
C LYS A 48 5.37 -2.64 -12.95
N SER A 49 5.42 -1.57 -12.17
CA SER A 49 6.44 -0.52 -12.30
C SER A 49 6.50 0.37 -11.05
N GLU A 50 7.57 1.16 -10.93
CA GLU A 50 7.69 2.19 -9.88
C GLU A 50 6.55 3.21 -9.95
N ASN A 51 6.19 3.66 -11.15
CA ASN A 51 5.11 4.63 -11.32
C ASN A 51 3.75 4.04 -10.91
N ASP A 52 3.49 2.77 -11.28
CA ASP A 52 2.27 2.09 -10.88
C ASP A 52 2.18 1.89 -9.36
N ALA A 53 3.29 1.52 -8.71
CA ALA A 53 3.37 1.42 -7.25
C ALA A 53 3.09 2.78 -6.59
N TYR A 54 3.70 3.85 -7.09
CA TYR A 54 3.46 5.21 -6.62
C TYR A 54 1.99 5.62 -6.73
N GLU A 55 1.33 5.33 -7.87
CA GLU A 55 -0.09 5.62 -8.06
C GLU A 55 -0.98 4.89 -7.04
N VAL A 56 -0.67 3.62 -6.73
CA VAL A 56 -1.41 2.84 -5.71
C VAL A 56 -1.21 3.44 -4.31
N ILE A 57 0.01 3.86 -3.97
CA ILE A 57 0.27 4.56 -2.69
C ILE A 57 -0.58 5.83 -2.60
N MET A 58 -0.57 6.68 -3.63
CA MET A 58 -1.32 7.94 -3.65
C MET A 58 -2.82 7.71 -3.51
N ALA A 59 -3.39 6.77 -4.29
CA ALA A 59 -4.80 6.42 -4.20
C ALA A 59 -5.19 5.95 -2.80
N THR A 60 -4.33 5.15 -2.17
CA THR A 60 -4.54 4.64 -0.82
C THR A 60 -4.51 5.76 0.23
N GLN A 61 -3.54 6.68 0.15
CA GLN A 61 -3.47 7.83 1.04
C GLN A 61 -4.68 8.76 0.90
N THR A 62 -5.17 8.98 -0.32
CA THR A 62 -6.37 9.80 -0.56
C THR A 62 -7.60 9.19 0.10
N ARG A 63 -7.86 7.91 -0.11
CA ARG A 63 -9.01 7.20 0.51
C ARG A 63 -8.96 7.22 2.03
N GLU A 64 -7.79 7.03 2.62
CA GLU A 64 -7.65 7.10 4.08
C GLU A 64 -7.85 8.51 4.64
N ARG A 65 -7.43 9.56 3.89
CA ARG A 65 -7.70 10.95 4.27
C ARG A 65 -9.19 11.27 4.22
N GLU A 66 -9.87 10.83 3.15
CA GLU A 66 -11.32 11.00 3.00
C GLU A 66 -12.07 10.30 4.14
N ASN A 67 -11.75 9.04 4.41
CA ASN A 67 -12.36 8.29 5.51
C ASN A 67 -12.16 8.99 6.87
N LYS A 68 -11.00 9.59 7.13
CA LYS A 68 -10.78 10.35 8.39
C LYS A 68 -11.66 11.59 8.50
N HIS A 69 -12.04 12.22 7.39
CA HIS A 69 -12.86 13.44 7.42
C HIS A 69 -14.35 13.14 7.71
N PHE A 70 -14.82 11.93 7.42
CA PHE A 70 -16.21 11.54 7.68
C PHE A 70 -16.50 11.10 9.12
N PHE A 71 -15.48 10.85 9.95
CA PHE A 71 -15.63 10.45 11.35
C PHE A 71 -15.14 11.53 12.35
N SER A 72 -14.96 12.78 11.89
CA SER A 72 -14.53 13.92 12.70
C SER A 72 -15.67 14.87 13.03
#